data_AF-A0A2T2TJW8-F1
#
_entry.id   AF-A0A2T2TJW8-F1
#
_cell.length_a   1.000
_cell.length_b   1.000
_cell.length_c   1.000
_cell.angle_alpha   90.00
_cell.angle_beta   90.00
_cell.angle_gamma   90.00
#
_symmetry.space_group_name_H-M   'P 1'
#
loop_
_entity.id
_entity.type
_entity.pdbx_description
1 polymer ?
#
loop_
_entity_poly.entity_id
_entity_poly.type
_entity_poly.pdbx_seq_one_letter_code
_entity_poly.pdbx_strand_id
1 'polypeptide(L)' 'MPLESLDTTLVSTHAVTPRVRQFLLRADDHTFDFTPGQHVNVGFKDEGEPVGTGPTRLSASPAPTPSPSL' A
#
# COMPACT_ATOMS: atom_id res chain seq x y z
N MET A 1 7.53 -0.74 18.19
CA MET A 1 8.12 -1.62 17.15
C MET A 1 8.07 -0.85 15.85
N PRO A 2 9.19 -0.67 15.12
CA PRO A 2 9.12 -0.12 13.77
C PRO A 2 8.25 -1.06 12.93
N LEU A 3 7.31 -0.48 12.21
CA LEU A 3 6.47 -1.20 11.28
C LEU A 3 7.35 -1.64 10.10
N GLU A 4 7.59 -2.94 9.94
CA GLU A 4 8.32 -3.46 8.79
C GLU A 4 7.49 -3.20 7.52
N SER A 5 8.04 -2.39 6.63
CA SER A 5 7.38 -2.01 5.39
C SER A 5 7.82 -2.92 4.25
N LEU A 6 6.86 -3.41 3.48
CA LEU A 6 7.12 -4.25 2.30
C LEU A 6 7.23 -3.39 1.04
N ASP A 7 8.31 -3.54 0.28
CA ASP A 7 8.40 -2.96 -1.06
C ASP A 7 7.44 -3.68 -2.02
N THR A 8 6.62 -2.90 -2.73
CA THR A 8 5.64 -3.44 -3.67
C THR A 8 5.73 -2.76 -5.03
N THR A 9 5.36 -3.51 -6.07
CA THR A 9 5.25 -3.03 -7.44
C THR A 9 3.82 -2.58 -7.72
N LEU A 10 3.66 -1.36 -8.24
CA LEU A 10 2.39 -0.88 -8.76
C LEU A 10 2.07 -1.61 -10.08
N VAL A 11 1.08 -2.50 -10.06
CA VAL A 11 0.70 -3.31 -11.23
C VAL A 11 -0.27 -2.57 -12.13
N SER A 12 -1.22 -1.83 -11.56
CA SER A 12 -2.19 -1.07 -12.34
C SER A 12 -2.83 0.07 -11.54
N THR A 13 -3.32 1.07 -12.26
CA THR A 13 -4.11 2.18 -11.71
C THR A 13 -5.43 2.26 -12.46
N HIS A 14 -6.53 2.31 -11.72
CA HIS A 14 -7.88 2.42 -12.26
C HIS A 14 -8.56 3.68 -11.70
N ALA A 15 -9.08 4.54 -12.58
CA ALA A 15 -9.93 5.64 -12.15
C ALA A 15 -11.35 5.11 -11.93
N VAL A 16 -11.80 5.10 -10.67
CA VAL A 16 -13.15 4.63 -10.31
C VAL A 16 -14.15 5.77 -10.47
N THR A 17 -13.75 6.98 -10.08
CA THR A 17 -14.48 8.23 -10.28
C THR A 17 -13.49 9.36 -10.55
N PRO A 18 -13.91 10.59 -10.90
CA PRO A 18 -12.99 11.71 -11.12
C PRO A 18 -12.06 12.02 -9.94
N ARG A 19 -12.43 11.63 -8.71
CA ARG A 19 -11.64 11.91 -7.49
C ARG A 19 -11.13 10.64 -6.79
N VAL A 20 -11.47 9.45 -7.29
CA VAL A 20 -11.08 8.18 -6.66
C VAL A 20 -10.31 7.34 -7.65
N ARG A 21 -9.10 6.95 -7.25
CA ARG A 21 -8.25 6.00 -7.98
C ARG A 21 -8.02 4.78 -7.11
N GLN A 22 -8.06 3.62 -7.75
CA GLN A 22 -7.70 2.34 -7.17
C GLN A 22 -6.34 1.93 -7.72
N PHE A 23 -5.48 1.44 -6.83
CA PHE A 23 -4.16 0.92 -7.16
C PHE A 23 -4.12 -0.58 -6.87
N LEU A 24 -3.57 -1.36 -7.80
CA LEU A 24 -3.28 -2.79 -7.58
C LEU A 24 -1.80 -2.93 -7.27
N LEU A 25 -1.48 -3.41 -6.07
CA LEU A 25 -0.11 -3.59 -5.60
C LEU A 25 0.24 -5.06 -5.54
N ARG A 26 1.48 -5.40 -5.91
CA ARG A 26 2.02 -6.75 -5.81
C ARG A 26 3.30 -6.74 -4.99
N ALA A 27 3.32 -7.55 -3.95
CA ALA A 27 4.53 -7.95 -3.24
C ALA A 27 4.88 -9.36 -3.71
N ASP A 28 6.03 -9.54 -4.34
CA ASP A 28 6.38 -10.84 -4.95
C ASP A 28 6.62 -11.93 -3.90
N ASP A 29 7.15 -11.55 -2.73
CA ASP A 29 7.52 -12.47 -1.64
C ASP A 29 6.56 -12.41 -0.43
N HIS A 30 5.37 -11.81 -0.58
CA HIS A 30 4.41 -11.67 0.51
C HIS A 30 2.97 -11.89 0.07
N THR A 31 2.26 -12.76 0.79
CA THR A 31 0.80 -12.87 0.71
C THR A 31 0.21 -12.21 1.95
N PHE A 32 -0.62 -11.20 1.73
CA PHE A 32 -1.33 -10.56 2.83
C PHE A 32 -2.47 -11.45 3.31
N ASP A 33 -2.52 -11.70 4.62
CA ASP A 33 -3.69 -12.26 5.31
C ASP A 33 -4.43 -11.14 6.05
N PHE A 34 -5.75 -11.13 5.95
CA PHE A 34 -6.57 -10.04 6.48
C PHE A 34 -7.78 -10.60 7.23
N THR A 35 -7.98 -10.12 8.46
CA THR A 35 -9.27 -10.24 9.15
C THR A 35 -10.12 -8.99 8.93
N PRO A 36 -11.46 -9.11 8.90
CA PRO A 36 -12.34 -7.95 8.74
C PRO A 36 -12.06 -6.84 9.78
N GLY A 37 -11.95 -5.60 9.31
CA GLY A 37 -11.63 -4.43 10.15
C GLY A 37 -10.14 -4.07 10.20
N GLN A 38 -9.26 -4.92 9.65
CA GLN A 38 -7.85 -4.56 9.47
C GLN A 38 -7.65 -3.64 8.27
N HIS A 39 -6.59 -2.84 8.35
CA HIS A 39 -6.11 -2.00 7.25
C HIS A 39 -4.59 -2.07 7.18
N VAL A 40 -4.04 -1.58 6.08
CA VAL A 40 -2.60 -1.40 5.90
C VAL A 40 -2.28 0.07 5.72
N ASN A 41 -1.12 0.48 6.21
CA ASN A 41 -0.55 1.78 5.90
C ASN A 41 0.16 1.68 4.56
N VAL A 42 -0.13 2.59 3.62
CA VAL A 42 0.52 2.66 2.32
C VAL A 42 1.33 3.95 2.23
N GLY A 43 2.62 3.82 1.94
CA GLY A 43 3.55 4.93 1.73
C GLY A 43 3.97 5.04 0.27
N PHE A 44 4.09 6.27 -0.23
CA PHE A 44 4.69 6.58 -1.52
C PHE A 44 6.13 6.99 -1.29
N LYS A 45 7.07 6.30 -1.93
CA LYS A 45 8.46 6.76 -1.97
C LYS A 45 8.67 7.50 -3.28
N ASP A 46 8.88 8.80 -3.20
CA ASP A 46 9.26 9.61 -4.36
C ASP A 46 10.78 9.57 -4.48
N GLU A 47 11.31 8.97 -5.55
CA GLU A 47 12.75 8.86 -5.79
C GLU A 47 13.31 10.05 -6.61
N GLY A 48 12.53 11.14 -6.76
CA GLY A 48 13.00 12.39 -7.36
C GLY A 48 13.04 12.39 -8.89
N GLU A 49 12.61 11.30 -9.53
CA GLU A 49 12.36 11.24 -10.98
C GLU A 49 11.02 11.93 -11.31
N PRO A 50 10.91 12.67 -12.43
CA PRO A 50 9.67 13.31 -12.82
C PRO A 50 8.53 12.29 -12.84
N VAL A 51 7.40 12.65 -12.20
CA VAL A 51 6.17 11.85 -12.12
C VAL A 51 5.71 11.47 -13.53
N GLY A 52 6.21 10.35 -14.04
CA GLY A 52 6.05 9.94 -15.43
C GLY A 52 7.07 8.87 -15.79
N THR A 53 6.62 7.62 -15.79
CA THR A 53 7.29 6.41 -16.37
C THR A 53 8.28 5.61 -15.52
N GLY A 54 8.58 5.97 -14.27
CA GLY A 54 9.31 5.11 -13.33
C GLY A 54 8.42 4.12 -12.55
N PRO A 55 8.92 2.95 -12.10
CA PRO A 55 8.15 2.06 -11.23
C PRO A 55 7.93 2.73 -9.87
N THR A 56 6.69 3.15 -9.57
CA THR A 56 6.35 3.66 -8.25
C THR A 56 6.46 2.54 -7.22
N ARG A 57 7.43 2.64 -6.31
CA ARG A 57 7.51 1.76 -5.14
C ARG A 57 6.54 2.23 -4.07
N LEU A 58 5.67 1.30 -3.67
CA LEU A 58 4.71 1.53 -2.59
C LEU A 58 5.07 0.62 -1.43
N SER A 59 5.06 1.20 -0.23
CA SER A 59 5.40 0.47 0.98
C SER A 59 4.13 0.15 1.76
N ALA A 60 3.85 -1.12 2.04
CA ALA A 60 2.70 -1.51 2.85
C ALA A 60 3.14 -2.04 4.22
N SER A 61 2.44 -1.65 5.29
CA SER A 61 2.61 -2.24 6.62
C SER A 61 1.24 -2.61 7.22
N PRO A 62 1.12 -3.73 7.96
CA PRO A 62 -0.06 -3.97 8.78
C PRO A 62 -0.30 -2.79 9.71
N ALA A 63 -1.55 -2.33 9.82
CA ALA A 63 -1.91 -1.37 10.84
C ALA A 63 -2.05 -2.08 12.20
N PRO A 64 -1.79 -1.39 13.32
CA PRO A 64 -2.07 -1.95 14.64
C PRO A 64 -3.56 -2.31 14.75
N THR A 65 -3.84 -3.53 15.22
CA THR A 65 -5.21 -3.96 15.51
C THR A 65 -5.84 -2.95 16.48
N PRO A 66 -7.05 -2.43 16.21
CA PRO A 66 -7.71 -1.57 17.17
C PRO A 66 -7.95 -2.37 18.46
N SER A 67 -7.43 -1.90 19.59
CA SER A 67 -7.76 -2.47 20.90
C SER A 67 -9.27 -2.42 21.08
N PRO A 68 -9.94 -3.54 21.47
CA PRO A 68 -11.33 -3.46 21.87
C PRO A 68 -11.41 -2.51 23.08
N SER A 69 -12.22 -1.45 22.94
CA SER A 69 -12.57 -0.61 24.09
C SER A 69 -13.37 -1.47 25.07
N LEU A 70 -12.84 -1.65 26.28
CA LEU A 70 -13.54 -2.24 27.43
C LEU A 70 -14.58 -1.28 27.98
#